data_AF-A0A5N5I8E9-F1
#
_entry.id   AF-A0A5N5I8E9-F1
#
_cell.length_a   1.000
_cell.length_b   1.000
_cell.length_c   1.000
_cell.angle_alpha   90.00
_cell.angle_beta   90.00
_cell.angle_gamma   90.00
#
_symmetry.space_group_name_H-M   'P 1'
#
loop_
_entity.id
_entity.type
_entity.pdbx_description
1 polymer ?
#
loop_
_entity_poly.entity_id
_entity_poly.type
_entity_poly.pdbx_seq_one_letter_code
_entity_poly.pdbx_strand_id
1 'polypeptide(L)'
;MEYLLVHRLVICISKGIHDLVLYTKEKYNDPLIYIIENGVLELNNPELSLDEALQDTSRIDYYYCHLCYLQALNICVCVCKNGAIMKGYFPWTLLDDFEWDSGYIIRFGLNYMDYDDGLKRHKKRSAH
;
A
#
# COMPACT_ATOMS: atom_id res chain seq x y z
N MET A 1 18.48 -6.49 18.55
CA MET A 1 17.47 -6.75 17.50
C MET A 1 17.60 -5.63 16.50
N GLU A 2 18.17 -5.92 15.33
CA GLU A 2 18.20 -5.00 14.20
C GLU A 2 16.83 -5.08 13.50
N TYR A 3 16.17 -3.94 13.32
CA TYR A 3 14.94 -3.84 12.53
C TYR A 3 15.33 -3.39 11.12
N LEU A 4 14.99 -4.17 10.10
CA LEU A 4 15.16 -3.71 8.73
C LEU A 4 13.89 -3.00 8.27
N LEU A 5 13.99 -1.69 8.06
CA LEU A 5 12.95 -0.89 7.46
C LEU A 5 13.07 -0.95 5.93
N VAL A 6 12.08 -1.54 5.28
CA VAL A 6 11.93 -1.46 3.83
C VAL A 6 11.36 -0.07 3.50
N HIS A 7 12.23 0.85 3.04
CA HIS A 7 11.87 2.23 2.73
C HIS A 7 11.23 2.29 1.33
N ARG A 8 9.93 2.66 1.29
CA ARG A 8 9.11 3.06 0.14
C ARG A 8 9.22 2.22 -1.14
N LEU A 9 8.18 1.43 -1.44
CA LEU A 9 8.09 0.64 -2.66
C LEU A 9 6.68 0.65 -3.26
N VAL A 10 6.55 1.33 -4.39
CA VAL A 10 5.40 1.19 -5.29
C VAL A 10 5.64 -0.06 -6.14
N ILE A 11 5.20 -1.21 -5.66
CA ILE A 11 5.28 -2.46 -6.41
C ILE A 11 3.92 -2.70 -7.05
N CYS A 12 3.81 -2.55 -8.37
CA CYS A 12 2.55 -2.82 -9.09
C CYS A 12 2.23 -4.32 -9.23
N ILE A 13 3.19 -5.19 -8.93
CA ILE A 13 3.09 -6.64 -9.13
C ILE A 13 2.96 -7.31 -7.77
N SER A 14 1.79 -7.87 -7.47
CA SER A 14 1.50 -8.47 -6.15
C SER A 14 2.46 -9.59 -5.75
N LYS A 15 3.04 -10.32 -6.71
CA LYS A 15 4.11 -11.30 -6.44
C LYS A 15 5.46 -10.64 -6.07
N GLY A 16 5.73 -9.44 -6.55
CA GLY A 16 6.97 -8.72 -6.29
C GLY A 16 7.18 -8.41 -4.80
N ILE A 17 6.11 -8.05 -4.07
CA ILE A 17 6.22 -7.81 -2.63
C ILE A 17 6.54 -9.10 -1.87
N HIS A 18 5.98 -10.23 -2.31
CA HIS A 18 6.28 -11.55 -1.76
C HIS A 18 7.77 -11.89 -1.94
N ASP A 19 8.26 -11.79 -3.18
CA ASP A 19 9.64 -12.13 -3.52
C ASP A 19 10.64 -11.21 -2.80
N LEU A 20 10.30 -9.92 -2.64
CA LEU A 20 11.10 -8.98 -1.87
C LEU A 20 11.18 -9.33 -0.38
N VAL A 21 10.06 -9.71 0.23
CA VAL A 21 10.03 -10.10 1.65
C VAL A 21 10.90 -11.34 1.87
N LEU A 22 10.82 -12.33 0.99
CA LEU A 22 11.69 -13.52 1.05
C LEU A 22 13.16 -13.15 0.85
N TYR A 23 13.48 -12.34 -0.16
CA TYR A 23 14.83 -11.85 -0.39
C TYR A 23 15.38 -11.14 0.85
N THR A 24 14.56 -10.29 1.47
CA THR A 24 14.92 -9.56 2.69
C THR A 24 15.23 -10.51 3.84
N LYS A 25 14.37 -11.51 4.04
CA LYS A 25 14.61 -12.58 5.02
C LYS A 25 15.95 -13.28 4.79
N GLU A 26 16.21 -13.75 3.57
CA GLU A 26 17.43 -14.49 3.25
C GLU A 26 18.68 -13.62 3.37
N LYS A 27 18.60 -12.37 2.90
CA LYS A 27 19.73 -11.44 2.86
C LYS A 27 20.10 -10.91 4.24
N TYR A 28 19.13 -10.72 5.12
CA TYR A 28 19.30 -10.04 6.41
C TYR A 28 19.02 -10.94 7.63
N ASN A 29 19.21 -12.25 7.48
CA ASN A 29 19.16 -13.24 8.57
C ASN A 29 17.80 -13.29 9.31
N ASP A 30 16.71 -13.39 8.53
CA ASP A 30 15.33 -13.55 8.98
C ASP A 30 14.89 -12.51 10.04
N PRO A 31 14.97 -11.20 9.71
CA PRO A 31 14.58 -10.16 10.63
C PRO A 31 13.06 -10.10 10.78
N LEU A 32 12.62 -9.41 11.82
CA LEU A 32 11.23 -9.01 11.97
C LEU A 32 10.90 -7.86 10.98
N ILE A 33 9.87 -8.05 10.14
CA ILE A 33 9.55 -7.12 9.04
C ILE A 33 8.26 -6.34 9.31
N TYR A 34 8.28 -5.06 8.93
CA TYR A 34 7.11 -4.19 8.80
C TYR A 34 7.05 -3.65 7.39
N ILE A 35 5.88 -3.75 6.74
CA ILE A 35 5.62 -3.08 5.47
C ILE A 35 5.06 -1.69 5.81
N ILE A 36 5.92 -0.67 5.77
CA ILE A 36 5.55 0.69 6.18
C ILE A 36 4.88 1.51 5.07
N GLU A 37 5.10 1.12 3.81
CA GLU A 37 4.52 1.80 2.67
C GLU A 37 4.25 0.79 1.55
N ASN A 38 3.01 0.76 1.10
CA ASN A 38 2.59 0.09 -0.12
C ASN A 38 1.28 0.74 -0.58
N GLY A 39 1.15 1.03 -1.87
CA GLY A 39 0.02 1.79 -2.37
C GLY A 39 0.02 1.89 -3.89
N VAL A 40 -1.10 2.35 -4.43
CA VAL A 40 -1.29 2.55 -5.87
C VAL A 40 -1.81 3.95 -6.15
N LEU A 41 -1.27 4.52 -7.22
CA LEU A 41 -1.63 5.84 -7.67
C LEU A 41 -2.94 5.82 -8.44
N GLU A 42 -3.69 6.92 -8.33
CA GLU A 42 -4.73 7.32 -9.26
C GLU A 42 -4.42 8.71 -9.80
N LEU A 43 -4.77 8.93 -11.06
CA LEU A 43 -4.68 10.26 -11.66
C LEU A 43 -5.88 11.10 -11.21
N ASN A 44 -5.61 12.34 -10.81
CA ASN A 44 -6.66 13.32 -10.55
C ASN A 44 -7.35 13.68 -11.87
N ASN A 45 -8.56 13.15 -12.08
CA ASN A 45 -9.36 13.45 -13.26
C ASN A 45 -10.45 14.49 -12.90
N PRO A 46 -10.34 15.75 -13.40
CA PRO A 46 -11.31 16.80 -13.10
C PRO A 46 -12.68 16.58 -13.75
N GLU A 47 -12.81 15.63 -14.69
CA GLU A 47 -14.08 15.30 -15.34
C GLU A 47 -14.97 14.38 -14.48
N LEU A 48 -14.41 13.73 -13.45
CA LEU A 48 -15.17 12.84 -12.58
C LEU A 48 -15.98 13.63 -11.56
N SER A 49 -17.23 13.22 -11.35
CA SER A 49 -17.99 13.62 -10.17
C SER A 49 -17.32 13.09 -8.90
N LEU A 50 -17.62 13.70 -7.75
CA LEU A 50 -17.11 13.22 -6.46
C LEU A 50 -17.46 11.74 -6.24
N ASP A 51 -18.71 11.34 -6.50
CA ASP A 51 -19.13 9.95 -6.32
C ASP A 51 -18.32 8.98 -7.18
N GLU A 52 -17.97 9.34 -8.41
CA GLU A 52 -17.11 8.53 -9.28
C GLU A 52 -15.66 8.49 -8.78
N ALA A 53 -15.12 9.63 -8.34
CA ALA A 53 -13.76 9.73 -7.80
C ALA A 53 -13.59 8.93 -6.49
N LEU A 54 -14.67 8.66 -5.75
CA LEU A 54 -14.65 7.80 -4.55
C LEU A 54 -14.72 6.30 -4.88
N GLN A 55 -15.03 5.91 -6.12
CA GLN A 55 -15.11 4.50 -6.55
C GLN A 55 -13.75 3.96 -7.00
N ASP A 56 -12.80 3.89 -6.09
CA ASP A 56 -11.42 3.44 -6.32
C ASP A 56 -11.24 1.91 -6.26
N THR A 57 -12.02 1.17 -7.05
CA THR A 57 -12.01 -0.31 -7.03
C THR A 57 -10.65 -0.91 -7.39
N SER A 58 -9.89 -0.24 -8.26
CA SER A 58 -8.52 -0.64 -8.60
C SER A 58 -7.58 -0.65 -7.38
N ARG A 59 -7.76 0.30 -6.44
CA ARG A 59 -7.01 0.36 -5.17
C ARG A 59 -7.41 -0.78 -4.23
N ILE A 60 -8.69 -1.15 -4.20
CA ILE A 60 -9.17 -2.31 -3.44
C ILE A 60 -8.53 -3.59 -3.96
N ASP A 61 -8.59 -3.81 -5.27
CA ASP A 61 -7.99 -4.99 -5.92
C ASP A 61 -6.48 -5.05 -5.67
N TYR A 62 -5.81 -3.90 -5.77
CA TYR A 62 -4.39 -3.76 -5.46
C TYR A 62 -4.07 -4.23 -4.04
N TYR A 63 -4.72 -3.65 -3.03
CA TYR A 63 -4.47 -4.02 -1.63
C TYR A 63 -4.84 -5.47 -1.34
N TYR A 64 -5.99 -5.94 -1.84
CA TYR A 64 -6.42 -7.31 -1.68
C TYR A 64 -5.35 -8.30 -2.17
N CYS A 65 -4.86 -8.10 -3.39
CA CYS A 65 -3.85 -9.00 -3.96
C CYS A 65 -2.54 -8.98 -3.16
N HIS A 66 -2.04 -7.79 -2.77
CA HIS A 66 -0.80 -7.68 -2.01
C HIS A 66 -0.92 -8.32 -0.62
N LEU A 67 -2.03 -8.08 0.07
CA LEU A 67 -2.30 -8.65 1.39
C LEU A 67 -2.44 -10.17 1.34
N CYS A 68 -3.04 -10.74 0.30
CA CYS A 68 -3.09 -12.20 0.13
C CYS A 68 -1.69 -12.82 0.04
N TYR A 69 -0.78 -12.22 -0.74
CA TYR A 69 0.60 -12.70 -0.86
C TYR A 69 1.38 -12.58 0.46
N LEU A 70 1.23 -11.47 1.18
CA LEU A 70 1.86 -11.29 2.49
C LEU A 70 1.28 -12.26 3.53
N GLN A 71 -0.05 -12.46 3.53
CA GLN A 71 -0.70 -13.40 4.44
C GLN A 71 -0.21 -14.84 4.20
N ALA A 72 -0.06 -15.24 2.93
CA ALA A 72 0.49 -16.55 2.57
C ALA A 72 1.90 -16.75 3.16
N LEU A 73 2.78 -15.75 3.06
CA LEU A 73 4.11 -15.80 3.66
C LEU A 73 4.08 -15.93 5.18
N ASN A 74 3.16 -15.22 5.85
CA ASN A 74 3.07 -15.26 7.30
C ASN A 74 2.56 -16.65 7.78
N ILE A 75 1.61 -17.25 7.06
CA ILE A 75 1.14 -18.62 7.33
C ILE A 75 2.27 -19.65 7.15
N CYS A 76 3.10 -19.50 6.10
CA CYS A 76 4.21 -20.40 5.83
C CYS A 76 5.26 -20.46 6.95
N VAL A 77 5.36 -19.42 7.79
CA VAL A 77 6.25 -19.42 8.98
C VAL A 77 5.91 -20.61 9.90
N CYS A 78 4.62 -20.85 10.14
CA CYS A 78 4.16 -21.89 11.06
C CYS A 78 4.10 -23.28 10.43
N VAL A 79 3.79 -23.38 9.13
CA VAL A 79 3.48 -24.66 8.47
C VAL A 79 4.72 -25.35 7.89
N CYS A 80 5.58 -24.61 7.20
CA CYS A 80 6.66 -25.19 6.40
C CYS A 80 8.04 -24.56 6.63
N LYS A 81 8.15 -23.61 7.58
CA LYS A 81 9.37 -22.82 7.87
C LYS A 81 9.88 -21.96 6.69
N ASN A 82 9.21 -21.99 5.53
CA ASN A 82 9.50 -21.18 4.34
C ASN A 82 8.61 -19.92 4.27
N GLY A 83 8.47 -19.21 5.39
CA GLY A 83 7.73 -17.94 5.47
C GLY A 83 8.59 -16.81 6.03
N ALA A 84 8.01 -15.62 6.21
CA ALA A 84 8.70 -14.48 6.82
C ALA A 84 7.87 -13.87 7.95
N ILE A 85 8.53 -13.45 9.04
CA ILE A 85 7.87 -12.89 10.22
C ILE A 85 7.51 -11.42 9.95
N MET A 86 6.22 -11.17 9.68
CA MET A 86 5.69 -9.82 9.48
C MET A 86 4.76 -9.43 10.61
N LYS A 87 4.93 -8.22 11.14
CA LYS A 87 4.12 -7.70 12.26
C LYS A 87 3.18 -6.55 11.91
N GLY A 88 3.33 -5.93 10.76
CA GLY A 88 2.48 -4.83 10.38
C GLY A 88 2.54 -4.51 8.90
N TYR A 89 1.43 -3.94 8.43
CA TYR A 89 1.25 -3.42 7.09
C TYR A 89 0.57 -2.06 7.21
N PHE A 90 1.14 -1.05 6.55
CA PHE A 90 0.66 0.31 6.57
C PHE A 90 0.43 0.77 5.11
N PRO A 91 -0.82 1.03 4.71
CA PRO A 91 -1.14 1.49 3.37
C PRO A 91 -0.62 2.92 3.17
N TRP A 92 -0.06 3.18 1.99
CA TRP A 92 0.31 4.52 1.52
C TRP A 92 -0.81 5.03 0.59
N THR A 93 -1.62 6.02 0.98
CA THR A 93 -1.58 6.86 2.20
C THR A 93 -2.91 6.95 2.90
N LEU A 94 -2.92 7.55 4.09
CA LEU A 94 -4.16 7.92 4.76
C LEU A 94 -4.97 8.95 3.95
N LEU A 95 -4.33 10.00 3.43
CA LEU A 95 -4.97 11.12 2.72
C LEU A 95 -4.29 11.32 1.37
N ASP A 96 -5.05 11.78 0.38
CA ASP A 96 -4.41 12.39 -0.80
C ASP A 96 -3.57 13.59 -0.33
N ASP A 97 -2.34 13.70 -0.80
CA ASP A 97 -1.41 14.72 -0.37
C ASP A 97 -0.52 15.20 -1.53
N PHE A 98 0.57 15.89 -1.20
CA PHE A 98 1.53 16.40 -2.17
C PHE A 98 2.55 15.31 -2.54
N GLU A 99 2.53 14.88 -3.80
CA GLU A 99 3.40 13.81 -4.32
C GLU A 99 4.60 14.38 -5.10
N TRP A 100 5.44 15.14 -4.40
CA TRP A 100 6.76 15.60 -4.88
C TRP A 100 6.65 16.33 -6.24
N ASP A 101 7.39 15.88 -7.25
CA ASP A 101 7.40 16.47 -8.59
C ASP A 101 6.04 16.42 -9.29
N SER A 102 5.12 15.56 -8.82
CA SER A 102 3.76 15.43 -9.37
C SER A 102 2.76 16.40 -8.73
N GLY A 103 3.15 17.10 -7.65
CA GLY A 103 2.26 17.97 -6.91
C GLY A 103 0.98 17.25 -6.46
N TYR A 104 -0.18 17.84 -6.76
CA TYR A 104 -1.50 17.30 -6.41
C TYR A 104 -2.20 16.56 -7.56
N ILE A 105 -1.46 16.23 -8.63
CA ILE A 105 -2.01 15.55 -9.82
C ILE A 105 -2.20 14.05 -9.56
N ILE A 106 -1.39 13.48 -8.65
CA ILE A 106 -1.44 12.07 -8.28
C ILE A 106 -2.08 11.93 -6.90
N ARG A 107 -2.91 10.90 -6.75
CA ARG A 107 -3.66 10.59 -5.53
C ARG A 107 -3.37 9.17 -5.05
N PHE A 108 -2.76 9.03 -3.86
CA PHE A 108 -2.51 7.74 -3.19
C PHE A 108 -3.47 7.45 -2.03
N GLY A 109 -4.21 8.46 -1.57
CA GLY A 109 -4.95 8.39 -0.33
C GLY A 109 -6.10 7.42 -0.34
N LEU A 110 -6.32 6.77 0.79
CA LEU A 110 -7.59 6.12 1.13
C LEU A 110 -8.72 7.14 1.29
N ASN A 111 -8.38 8.38 1.63
CA ASN A 111 -9.33 9.49 1.71
C ASN A 111 -9.05 10.50 0.61
N TYR A 112 -10.10 10.81 -0.15
CA TYR A 112 -10.11 11.87 -1.14
C TYR A 112 -10.04 13.23 -0.44
N MET A 113 -9.10 14.05 -0.90
CA MET A 113 -8.98 15.45 -0.50
C MET A 113 -9.56 16.35 -1.59
N ASP A 114 -10.59 17.10 -1.23
CA ASP A 114 -11.18 18.13 -2.08
C ASP A 114 -10.38 19.43 -1.94
N TYR A 115 -9.52 19.71 -2.92
CA TYR A 115 -8.67 20.90 -2.91
C TYR A 115 -9.44 22.18 -3.21
N ASP A 116 -10.64 22.08 -3.79
CA ASP A 116 -11.47 23.22 -4.19
C ASP A 116 -12.56 23.53 -3.13
N ASP A 117 -13.00 22.54 -2.34
CA ASP A 117 -13.92 22.69 -1.20
C ASP A 117 -13.18 22.68 0.16
N GLY A 118 -12.19 23.57 0.30
CA GLY A 118 -11.58 23.85 1.62
C GLY A 118 -10.89 22.65 2.28
N LEU A 119 -10.29 21.75 1.49
CA LEU A 119 -9.60 20.54 1.97
C LEU A 119 -10.53 19.57 2.70
N LYS A 120 -11.77 19.43 2.22
CA LYS A 120 -12.72 18.46 2.78
C LYS A 120 -12.27 17.02 2.52
N ARG A 121 -12.51 16.14 3.49
CA ARG A 121 -12.11 14.73 3.45
C ARG A 121 -13.33 13.86 3.13
N HIS A 122 -13.19 13.01 2.12
CA HIS A 122 -14.19 12.03 1.75
C HIS A 122 -13.56 10.64 1.75
N LYS A 123 -14.20 9.68 2.43
CA LYS A 123 -13.72 8.29 2.42
C LYS A 123 -13.92 7.71 1.02
N LYS A 124 -12.84 7.23 0.40
CA LYS A 124 -12.96 6.43 -0.82
C LYS A 124 -13.44 5.03 -0.44
N ARG A 125 -13.86 4.24 -1.42
CA ARG A 125 -14.37 2.89 -1.19
C ARG A 125 -13.31 1.99 -0.55
N SER A 126 -12.03 2.17 -0.86
CA SER A 126 -10.92 1.45 -0.24
C SER A 126 -10.69 1.74 1.26
N ALA A 127 -11.31 2.80 1.81
CA ALA A 127 -11.20 3.15 3.24
C ALA A 127 -12.24 2.47 4.14
N HIS A 128 -13.16 1.69 3.56
CA HIS A 128 -14.21 0.94 4.26
C HIS A 128 -13.78 -0.50 4.54
#